data_AF-A0A2Y9IPU1-F1
#
_entry.id   AF-A0A2Y9IPU1-F1
#
_cell.length_a   1.000
_cell.length_b   1.000
_cell.length_c   1.000
_cell.angle_alpha   90.00
_cell.angle_beta   90.00
_cell.angle_gamma   90.00
#
_symmetry.space_group_name_H-M   'P 1'
#
loop_
_entity.id
_entity.type
_entity.pdbx_description
1 polymer ?
#
loop_
_entity_poly.entity_id
_entity_poly.type
_entity_poly.pdbx_seq_one_letter_code
_entity_poly.pdbx_strand_id
1 'polypeptide(L)'
;MRKHLGGCWLAIVCVLLFSQLSEVTARGIKHRIKWNRKAAPSTSQVTEARTAETRPGAFIKQGRKLDVDLGAEGNRYYEANYWQFPDGIHYNGCSEANVTREKFVSGCINATQVANQEELSREKQDNKLYQRVLWRLIRELCSIKHCDFWLERGAGLRVSTDQPVLLCLLVFIWFIVK
;
A
#
# COMPACT_ATOMS: atom_id res chain seq x y z
N MET A 1 51.40 -13.50 -27.07
CA MET A 1 50.90 -12.42 -26.19
C MET A 1 49.52 -11.95 -26.67
N ARG A 2 48.39 -12.52 -26.20
CA ARG A 2 47.05 -12.02 -26.59
C ARG A 2 45.87 -12.45 -25.70
N LYS A 3 46.08 -12.74 -24.40
CA LYS A 3 45.00 -13.21 -23.49
C LYS A 3 44.67 -12.27 -22.32
N HIS A 4 45.39 -11.16 -22.14
CA HIS A 4 45.19 -10.25 -21.00
C HIS A 4 44.26 -9.05 -21.29
N LEU A 5 43.83 -8.86 -22.54
CA LEU A 5 43.01 -7.70 -22.93
C LEU A 5 41.51 -7.89 -22.62
N GLY A 6 41.01 -9.13 -22.58
CA GLY A 6 39.58 -9.42 -22.36
C GLY A 6 39.12 -9.24 -20.91
N GLY A 7 39.93 -9.67 -19.94
CA GLY A 7 39.60 -9.54 -18.51
C GLY A 7 39.66 -8.08 -18.02
N CYS A 8 40.56 -7.27 -18.58
CA CYS A 8 40.68 -5.86 -18.22
C CYS A 8 39.47 -5.04 -18.71
N TRP A 9 38.94 -5.37 -19.90
CA TRP A 9 37.75 -4.71 -20.43
C TRP A 9 36.48 -5.05 -19.61
N LEU A 10 36.34 -6.30 -19.18
CA LEU A 10 35.23 -6.73 -18.31
C LEU A 10 35.23 -5.98 -16.97
N ALA A 11 36.39 -5.81 -16.35
CA ALA A 11 36.51 -5.03 -15.12
C ALA A 11 36.08 -3.57 -15.31
N ILE A 12 36.46 -2.96 -16.43
CA ILE A 12 36.08 -1.57 -16.77
C ILE A 12 34.56 -1.43 -16.97
N VAL A 13 33.93 -2.38 -17.66
CA VAL A 13 32.46 -2.36 -17.89
C VAL A 13 31.69 -2.55 -16.58
N CYS A 14 32.15 -3.44 -15.69
CA CYS A 14 31.53 -3.61 -14.38
C CYS A 14 31.62 -2.31 -13.54
N VAL A 15 32.81 -1.70 -13.45
CA VAL A 15 32.99 -0.45 -12.68
C VAL A 15 32.13 0.68 -13.25
N LEU A 16 32.02 0.81 -14.58
CA LEU A 16 31.18 1.83 -15.21
C LEU A 16 29.69 1.63 -14.92
N LEU A 17 29.19 0.39 -14.95
CA LEU A 17 27.79 0.07 -14.63
C LEU A 17 27.44 0.34 -13.16
N PHE A 18 28.34 0.03 -12.22
CA PHE A 18 28.10 0.29 -10.79
C PHE A 18 28.21 1.78 -10.42
N SER A 19 29.00 2.56 -11.18
CA SER A 19 29.19 4.00 -10.91
C SER A 19 27.99 4.87 -11.32
N GLN A 20 27.14 4.39 -12.26
CA GLN A 20 25.94 5.12 -12.66
C GLN A 20 24.75 4.95 -11.69
N LEU A 21 24.86 4.06 -10.70
CA LEU A 21 23.83 3.82 -9.68
C LEU A 21 24.08 4.60 -8.37
N SER A 22 25.13 5.42 -8.31
CA SER A 22 25.52 6.18 -7.11
C SER A 22 25.40 7.70 -7.30
N GLU A 23 24.20 8.16 -7.64
CA GLU A 23 23.78 9.55 -7.36
C GLU A 23 22.77 9.55 -6.20
N VAL A 24 23.20 9.10 -5.03
CA VAL A 24 22.51 9.46 -3.78
C VAL A 24 22.99 10.85 -3.40
N THR A 25 22.12 11.81 -3.69
CA THR A 25 22.28 13.24 -3.44
C THR A 25 22.58 13.55 -1.97
N ALA A 26 23.84 13.90 -1.69
CA ALA A 26 24.19 14.60 -0.46
C ALA A 26 23.77 16.07 -0.58
N ARG A 27 22.65 16.45 0.04
CA ARG A 27 22.36 17.85 0.40
C ARG A 27 21.90 17.92 1.86
N GLY A 28 22.82 18.30 2.73
CA GLY A 28 22.58 18.55 4.13
C GLY A 28 21.57 19.68 4.34
N ILE A 29 20.45 19.36 4.98
CA ILE A 29 19.40 20.31 5.33
C ILE A 29 19.77 20.95 6.68
N LYS A 30 20.27 22.19 6.65
CA LYS A 30 20.46 23.02 7.85
C LYS A 30 19.13 23.74 8.17
N HIS A 31 18.22 23.07 8.87
CA HIS A 31 16.97 23.70 9.29
C HIS A 31 17.17 24.50 10.59
N ARG A 32 17.09 25.83 10.50
CA ARG A 32 17.02 26.74 11.64
C ARG A 32 15.59 26.72 12.19
N ILE A 33 15.33 25.95 13.24
CA ILE A 33 14.02 25.84 13.87
C ILE A 33 13.81 27.05 14.79
N LYS A 34 13.12 28.08 14.31
CA LYS A 34 12.58 29.17 15.14
C LYS A 34 11.23 28.72 15.68
N TRP A 35 11.23 28.14 16.88
CA TRP A 35 10.02 27.72 17.59
C TRP A 35 9.21 28.93 18.06
N ASN A 36 8.20 29.32 17.28
CA ASN A 36 7.15 30.21 17.79
C ASN A 36 6.32 29.43 18.81
N ARG A 37 6.34 29.88 20.07
CA ARG A 37 5.57 29.31 21.18
C ARG A 37 4.06 29.45 20.90
N LYS A 38 3.47 28.44 20.27
CA LYS A 38 2.09 28.04 20.57
C LYS A 38 2.18 26.85 21.51
N ALA A 39 1.30 26.80 22.52
CA ALA A 39 1.25 25.70 23.47
C ALA A 39 1.14 24.39 22.69
N ALA A 40 2.03 23.44 22.99
CA ALA A 40 1.98 22.11 22.38
C ALA A 40 0.61 21.49 22.71
N PRO A 41 -0.14 20.97 21.72
CA PRO A 41 -1.32 20.19 22.03
C PRO A 41 -0.90 19.06 22.96
N SER A 42 -1.69 18.81 24.00
CA SER A 42 -1.36 17.82 25.02
C SER A 42 -1.05 16.48 24.35
N THR A 43 0.08 15.89 24.72
CA THR A 43 0.57 14.63 24.14
C THR A 43 -0.46 13.51 24.25
N SER A 44 -1.35 13.58 25.25
CA SER A 44 -2.46 12.65 25.46
C SER A 44 -3.51 12.70 24.34
N GLN A 45 -3.97 13.89 23.93
CA GLN A 45 -4.99 14.04 22.87
C GLN A 45 -4.44 13.62 21.50
N VAL A 46 -3.16 13.93 21.22
CA VAL A 46 -2.50 13.50 19.98
C VAL A 46 -2.35 11.97 19.94
N THR A 47 -2.08 11.34 21.09
CA THR A 47 -1.96 9.89 21.18
C THR A 47 -3.31 9.21 21.02
N GLU A 48 -4.38 9.74 21.63
CA GLU A 48 -5.72 9.16 21.53
C GLU A 48 -6.30 9.27 20.12
N ALA A 49 -6.16 10.41 19.46
CA ALA A 49 -6.59 10.61 18.07
C ALA A 49 -5.85 9.68 17.11
N ARG A 50 -4.52 9.57 17.23
CA ARG A 50 -3.72 8.62 16.44
C ARG A 50 -4.07 7.18 16.75
N THR A 51 -4.32 6.85 18.02
CA THR A 51 -4.70 5.50 18.43
C THR A 51 -6.05 5.12 17.81
N ALA A 52 -7.00 6.05 17.78
CA ALA A 52 -8.31 5.86 17.14
C ALA A 52 -8.19 5.60 15.63
N GLU A 53 -7.33 6.34 14.93
CA GLU A 53 -7.07 6.14 13.49
C GLU A 53 -6.39 4.80 13.18
N THR A 54 -5.62 4.25 14.11
CA THR A 54 -4.92 2.96 13.94
C THR A 54 -5.71 1.74 14.43
N ARG A 55 -6.96 1.90 14.90
CA ARG A 55 -7.76 0.75 15.36
C ARG A 55 -8.11 -0.14 14.17
N PRO A 56 -8.09 -1.49 14.32
CA PRO A 56 -8.63 -2.38 13.31
C PRO A 56 -10.09 -2.04 13.01
N GLY A 57 -10.41 -1.81 11.75
CA GLY A 57 -11.70 -1.34 11.26
C GLY A 57 -11.85 0.18 11.13
N ALA A 58 -10.91 1.00 11.61
CA ALA A 58 -11.05 2.45 11.56
C ALA A 58 -11.08 2.99 10.11
N PHE A 59 -11.91 3.99 9.86
CA PHE A 59 -11.97 4.68 8.57
C PHE A 59 -10.72 5.54 8.32
N ILE A 60 -10.22 5.48 7.10
CA ILE A 60 -9.18 6.38 6.59
C ILE A 60 -9.87 7.41 5.69
N LYS A 61 -9.97 8.66 6.17
CA LYS A 61 -10.63 9.78 5.45
C LYS A 61 -9.60 10.83 5.05
N GLN A 62 -9.08 10.71 3.84
CA GLN A 62 -8.20 11.67 3.16
C GLN A 62 -8.98 12.52 2.13
N GLY A 63 -10.23 12.17 1.83
CA GLY A 63 -11.13 12.90 0.95
C GLY A 63 -10.83 12.68 -0.54
N ARG A 64 -10.35 11.50 -0.92
CA ARG A 64 -10.04 11.16 -2.31
C ARG A 64 -11.24 10.52 -2.99
N LYS A 65 -11.59 10.98 -4.18
CA LYS A 65 -12.63 10.31 -4.97
C LYS A 65 -12.10 8.95 -5.43
N LEU A 66 -12.76 7.88 -5.01
CA LEU A 66 -12.45 6.52 -5.45
C LEU A 66 -13.17 6.17 -6.76
N ASP A 67 -12.53 5.33 -7.57
CA ASP A 67 -13.13 4.75 -8.77
C ASP A 67 -13.76 3.39 -8.42
N VAL A 68 -15.04 3.42 -8.05
CA VAL A 68 -15.82 2.25 -7.61
C VAL A 68 -17.23 2.31 -8.19
N ASP A 69 -17.78 1.16 -8.58
CA ASP A 69 -19.16 1.09 -9.05
C ASP A 69 -20.14 0.79 -7.91
N LEU A 70 -20.85 1.83 -7.49
CA LEU A 70 -21.90 1.81 -6.47
C LEU A 70 -23.31 1.70 -7.09
N GLY A 71 -23.39 1.59 -8.42
CA GLY A 71 -24.63 1.64 -9.21
C GLY A 71 -25.04 3.07 -9.57
N ALA A 72 -25.95 3.25 -10.55
CA ALA A 72 -26.25 4.56 -11.13
C ALA A 72 -26.70 5.65 -10.14
N GLU A 73 -27.55 5.31 -9.16
CA GLU A 73 -27.97 6.23 -8.11
C GLU A 73 -26.85 6.51 -7.10
N GLY A 74 -26.15 5.46 -6.67
CA GLY A 74 -25.06 5.54 -5.69
C GLY A 74 -23.87 6.32 -6.23
N ASN A 75 -23.52 6.12 -7.50
CA ASN A 75 -22.43 6.83 -8.18
C ASN A 75 -22.72 8.33 -8.19
N ARG A 76 -23.89 8.76 -8.65
CA ARG A 76 -24.27 10.20 -8.65
C ARG A 76 -24.24 10.81 -7.25
N TYR A 77 -24.73 10.09 -6.24
CA TYR A 77 -24.70 10.54 -4.86
C TYR A 77 -23.26 10.65 -4.32
N TYR A 78 -22.43 9.65 -4.59
CA TYR A 78 -21.03 9.60 -4.18
C TYR A 78 -20.22 10.70 -4.86
N GLU A 79 -20.43 11.00 -6.14
CA GLU A 79 -19.74 12.06 -6.85
C GLU A 79 -19.90 13.44 -6.21
N ALA A 80 -21.07 13.73 -5.64
CA ALA A 80 -21.33 14.99 -4.94
C ALA A 80 -20.83 14.99 -3.47
N ASN A 81 -20.63 13.81 -2.86
CA ASN A 81 -20.44 13.67 -1.41
C ASN A 81 -19.19 12.84 -1.02
N TYR A 82 -18.29 12.51 -1.96
CA TYR A 82 -17.18 11.57 -1.74
C TYR A 82 -16.31 11.92 -0.53
N TRP A 83 -16.17 13.21 -0.19
CA TRP A 83 -15.41 13.71 0.95
C TRP A 83 -15.93 13.27 2.32
N GLN A 84 -17.19 12.81 2.41
CA GLN A 84 -17.77 12.26 3.66
C GLN A 84 -17.40 10.80 3.89
N PHE A 85 -17.04 10.09 2.82
CA PHE A 85 -16.83 8.65 2.83
C PHE A 85 -15.36 8.27 3.11
N PRO A 86 -15.11 7.05 3.62
CA PRO A 86 -13.76 6.54 3.77
C PRO A 86 -13.10 6.27 2.41
N ASP A 87 -11.82 6.60 2.30
CA ASP A 87 -10.97 6.20 1.16
C ASP A 87 -10.35 4.83 1.38
N GLY A 88 -10.33 4.37 2.63
CA GLY A 88 -9.74 3.12 3.05
C GLY A 88 -10.16 2.72 4.45
N ILE A 89 -9.80 1.50 4.83
CA ILE A 89 -10.07 0.94 6.15
C ILE A 89 -8.74 0.48 6.75
N HIS A 90 -8.43 0.80 7.99
CA HIS A 90 -7.25 0.25 8.67
C HIS A 90 -7.58 -1.18 9.12
N TYR A 91 -7.01 -2.21 8.51
CA TYR A 91 -7.27 -3.60 8.90
C TYR A 91 -6.10 -4.47 8.47
N ASN A 92 -5.46 -5.13 9.43
CA ASN A 92 -4.35 -6.06 9.23
C ASN A 92 -4.78 -7.47 9.66
N GLY A 93 -5.58 -8.13 8.81
CA GLY A 93 -6.04 -9.51 9.03
C GLY A 93 -5.14 -10.58 8.41
N CYS A 94 -4.00 -10.20 7.83
CA CYS A 94 -3.11 -11.11 7.09
C CYS A 94 -2.09 -11.84 7.97
N SER A 95 -2.10 -11.60 9.28
CA SER A 95 -1.13 -12.17 10.23
C SER A 95 -1.38 -13.63 10.60
N GLU A 96 -2.60 -14.16 10.39
CA GLU A 96 -2.86 -15.59 10.59
C GLU A 96 -2.51 -16.34 9.29
N ALA A 97 -1.64 -17.36 9.36
CA ALA A 97 -1.05 -18.04 8.20
C ALA A 97 -2.04 -18.75 7.25
N ASN A 98 -3.35 -18.75 7.54
CA ASN A 98 -4.37 -19.50 6.82
C ASN A 98 -5.73 -18.78 6.77
N VAL A 99 -5.77 -17.44 6.68
CA VAL A 99 -7.04 -16.74 6.47
C VAL A 99 -7.48 -16.91 5.02
N THR A 100 -8.71 -17.38 4.78
CA THR A 100 -9.31 -17.38 3.44
C THR A 100 -9.80 -15.98 3.07
N ARG A 101 -10.02 -15.71 1.78
CA ARG A 101 -10.52 -14.40 1.34
C ARG A 101 -11.84 -14.03 2.01
N GLU A 102 -12.73 -14.99 2.14
CA GLU A 102 -14.05 -14.80 2.74
C GLU A 102 -13.93 -14.48 4.24
N LYS A 103 -13.06 -15.20 4.95
CA LYS A 103 -12.80 -14.96 6.39
C LYS A 103 -12.16 -13.59 6.60
N PHE A 104 -11.24 -13.19 5.73
CA PHE A 104 -10.60 -11.87 5.78
C PHE A 104 -11.62 -10.75 5.54
N VAL A 105 -12.41 -10.84 4.48
CA VAL A 105 -13.41 -9.82 4.14
C VAL A 105 -14.47 -9.70 5.22
N SER A 106 -14.98 -10.84 5.72
CA SER A 106 -15.92 -10.88 6.85
C SER A 106 -15.32 -10.24 8.12
N GLY A 107 -14.08 -10.59 8.46
CA GLY A 107 -13.36 -10.00 9.58
C GLY A 107 -13.15 -8.49 9.45
N CYS A 108 -12.79 -8.03 8.25
CA CYS A 108 -12.65 -6.60 7.93
C CYS A 108 -13.97 -5.84 8.14
N ILE A 109 -15.07 -6.38 7.62
CA ILE A 109 -16.41 -5.78 7.78
C ILE A 109 -16.81 -5.74 9.25
N ASN A 110 -16.62 -6.83 9.99
CA ASN A 110 -16.98 -6.92 11.41
C ASN A 110 -16.17 -5.91 12.25
N ALA A 111 -14.85 -5.86 12.04
CA ALA A 111 -14.00 -4.87 12.70
C ALA A 111 -14.44 -3.43 12.38
N THR A 112 -14.82 -3.17 11.12
CA THR A 112 -15.29 -1.84 10.68
C THR A 112 -16.60 -1.44 11.34
N GLN A 113 -17.54 -2.38 11.53
CA GLN A 113 -18.78 -2.12 12.27
C GLN A 113 -18.52 -1.72 13.70
N VAL A 114 -17.65 -2.46 14.38
CA VAL A 114 -17.32 -2.23 15.79
C VAL A 114 -16.56 -0.91 15.96
N ALA A 115 -15.59 -0.63 15.10
CA ALA A 115 -14.74 0.55 15.23
C ALA A 115 -15.48 1.86 14.94
N ASN A 116 -16.49 1.86 14.06
CA ASN A 116 -17.19 3.07 13.61
C ASN A 116 -18.68 3.06 13.98
N GLN A 117 -19.04 2.35 15.06
CA GLN A 117 -20.44 2.17 15.48
C GLN A 117 -21.18 3.49 15.67
N GLU A 118 -20.52 4.53 16.20
CA GLU A 118 -21.15 5.84 16.41
C GLU A 118 -21.48 6.55 15.10
N GLU A 119 -20.55 6.58 14.15
CA GLU A 119 -20.74 7.18 12.83
C GLU A 119 -21.85 6.45 12.06
N LEU A 120 -21.78 5.11 12.07
CA LEU A 120 -22.78 4.24 11.47
C LEU A 120 -24.16 4.38 12.12
N SER A 121 -24.25 4.74 13.40
CA SER A 121 -25.53 4.89 14.11
C SER A 121 -26.14 6.28 13.90
N ARG A 122 -25.36 7.36 13.94
CA ARG A 122 -25.87 8.73 13.74
C ARG A 122 -26.45 8.92 12.35
N GLU A 123 -25.76 8.43 11.31
CA GLU A 123 -26.19 8.59 9.92
C GLU A 123 -27.29 7.61 9.51
N LYS A 124 -27.59 6.60 10.35
CA LYS A 124 -28.67 5.63 10.12
C LYS A 124 -30.06 6.25 10.24
N GLN A 125 -30.19 7.33 11.01
CA GLN A 125 -31.48 7.96 11.29
C GLN A 125 -32.00 8.80 10.11
N ASP A 126 -31.10 9.47 9.37
CA ASP A 126 -31.50 10.56 8.47
C ASP A 126 -31.30 10.28 6.98
N ASN A 127 -30.46 9.32 6.56
CA ASN A 127 -30.16 9.15 5.14
C ASN A 127 -29.92 7.69 4.69
N LYS A 128 -30.99 7.04 4.22
CA LYS A 128 -30.95 5.65 3.70
C LYS A 128 -30.03 5.48 2.49
N LEU A 129 -29.91 6.49 1.62
CA LEU A 129 -29.07 6.40 0.43
C LEU A 129 -27.59 6.45 0.82
N TYR A 130 -27.22 7.38 1.70
CA TYR A 130 -25.88 7.43 2.28
C TYR A 130 -25.49 6.08 2.89
N GLN A 131 -26.37 5.49 3.71
CA GLN A 131 -26.11 4.19 4.33
C GLN A 131 -25.89 3.09 3.31
N ARG A 132 -26.70 3.04 2.24
CA ARG A 132 -26.53 2.07 1.15
C ARG A 132 -25.20 2.24 0.44
N VAL A 133 -24.81 3.49 0.16
CA VAL A 133 -23.54 3.82 -0.50
C VAL A 133 -22.36 3.46 0.41
N LEU A 134 -22.38 3.88 1.67
CA LEU A 134 -21.35 3.57 2.65
C LEU A 134 -21.17 2.06 2.81
N TRP A 135 -22.27 1.31 2.94
CA TRP A 135 -22.22 -0.14 3.08
C TRP A 135 -21.62 -0.84 1.86
N ARG A 136 -21.96 -0.36 0.66
CA ARG A 136 -21.39 -0.91 -0.58
C ARG A 136 -19.91 -0.57 -0.69
N LEU A 137 -19.53 0.66 -0.35
CA LEU A 137 -18.14 1.10 -0.34
C LEU A 137 -17.28 0.30 0.64
N ILE A 138 -17.76 0.06 1.86
CA ILE A 138 -17.04 -0.76 2.87
C ILE A 138 -16.78 -2.17 2.32
N ARG A 139 -17.76 -2.78 1.64
CA ARG A 139 -17.58 -4.11 1.03
C ARG A 139 -16.51 -4.09 -0.05
N GLU A 140 -16.49 -3.08 -0.91
CA GLU A 140 -15.45 -2.92 -1.94
C GLU A 140 -14.06 -2.70 -1.32
N LEU A 141 -13.95 -1.80 -0.34
CA LEU A 141 -12.68 -1.53 0.34
C LEU A 141 -12.11 -2.77 1.04
N CYS A 142 -12.96 -3.59 1.67
CA CYS A 142 -12.53 -4.85 2.27
C CYS A 142 -12.22 -5.93 1.24
N SER A 143 -12.83 -5.93 0.05
CA SER A 143 -12.66 -6.97 -0.98
C SER A 143 -11.41 -6.80 -1.86
N ILE A 144 -10.96 -5.55 -2.03
CA ILE A 144 -9.76 -5.15 -2.78
C ILE A 144 -8.47 -5.51 -2.01
N LYS A 145 -8.55 -5.45 -0.68
CA LYS A 145 -7.44 -5.86 0.17
C LYS A 145 -7.13 -7.35 0.00
N HIS A 146 -5.85 -7.64 -0.17
CA HIS A 146 -5.34 -9.00 -0.33
C HIS A 146 -4.16 -9.23 0.62
N CYS A 147 -3.93 -10.49 0.94
CA CYS A 147 -2.77 -10.94 1.68
C CYS A 147 -1.76 -11.59 0.73
N ASP A 148 -0.48 -11.30 0.89
CA ASP A 148 0.58 -11.76 -0.03
C ASP A 148 0.61 -13.30 -0.18
N PHE A 149 0.33 -14.04 0.89
CA PHE A 149 0.32 -15.51 0.86
C PHE A 149 -0.78 -16.13 -0.04
N TRP A 150 -1.82 -15.37 -0.42
CA TRP A 150 -2.81 -15.84 -1.40
C TRP A 150 -2.22 -15.92 -2.82
N LEU A 151 -1.24 -15.08 -3.14
CA LEU A 151 -0.54 -15.11 -4.43
C LEU A 151 0.37 -16.35 -4.52
N GLU A 152 1.05 -16.71 -3.43
CA GLU A 152 1.96 -17.86 -3.40
C GLU A 152 1.25 -19.21 -3.55
N ARG A 153 0.04 -19.36 -3.02
CA ARG A 153 -0.73 -20.62 -3.12
C ARG A 153 -1.23 -20.90 -4.54
N GLY A 154 -1.26 -19.89 -5.43
CA GLY A 154 -1.60 -20.02 -6.85
C GLY A 154 -0.39 -19.97 -7.80
N ALA A 155 0.76 -19.49 -7.33
CA ALA A 155 1.99 -19.41 -8.10
C ALA A 155 2.86 -20.65 -7.85
N GLY A 156 2.47 -21.78 -8.44
CA GLY A 156 3.41 -22.87 -8.66
C GLY A 156 4.65 -22.33 -9.37
N LEU A 157 5.76 -22.25 -8.63
CA LEU A 157 7.14 -22.06 -9.09
C LEU A 157 7.29 -21.25 -10.38
N ARG A 158 6.88 -19.97 -10.39
CA ARG A 158 7.41 -19.04 -11.39
C ARG A 158 8.74 -18.53 -10.85
N VAL A 159 9.80 -19.28 -11.15
CA VAL A 159 11.15 -18.74 -11.22
C VAL A 159 11.06 -17.55 -12.17
N SER A 160 10.91 -16.34 -11.62
CA SER A 160 11.23 -15.10 -12.32
C SER A 160 12.74 -15.16 -12.50
N THR A 161 13.17 -15.94 -13.48
CA THR A 161 14.54 -16.01 -13.91
C THR A 161 14.75 -14.65 -14.52
N ASP A 162 15.41 -13.75 -13.78
CA ASP A 162 15.79 -12.44 -14.27
C ASP A 162 16.41 -12.61 -15.65
N GLN A 163 15.64 -12.27 -16.68
CA GLN A 163 16.04 -12.31 -18.07
C GLN A 163 17.42 -11.66 -18.32
N PRO A 164 17.83 -10.58 -17.60
CA PRO A 164 19.20 -10.09 -17.71
C PRO A 164 20.27 -10.99 -17.09
N VAL A 165 19.97 -11.73 -16.02
CA VAL A 165 20.95 -12.62 -15.35
C VAL A 165 21.22 -13.87 -16.17
N LEU A 166 20.17 -14.45 -16.79
CA LEU A 166 20.31 -15.58 -17.70
C LEU A 166 21.12 -15.20 -18.94
N LEU A 167 20.86 -14.01 -19.52
CA LEU A 167 21.65 -13.47 -20.63
C LEU A 167 23.12 -13.25 -20.23
N CYS A 168 23.37 -12.71 -19.04
CA CYS A 168 24.73 -12.47 -18.56
C CYS A 168 25.49 -13.80 -18.39
N LEU A 169 24.88 -14.81 -17.77
CA LEU A 169 25.46 -16.14 -17.61
C LEU A 169 25.76 -16.82 -18.96
N LEU A 170 24.86 -16.70 -19.94
CA LEU A 170 25.07 -17.25 -21.29
C LEU A 170 26.25 -16.58 -22.01
N VAL A 171 26.41 -15.25 -21.86
CA VAL A 171 27.57 -14.52 -22.40
C VAL A 171 28.86 -14.96 -21.72
N PHE A 172 28.88 -15.14 -20.39
CA PHE A 172 30.06 -15.63 -19.68
C PHE A 172 30.45 -17.04 -20.11
N ILE A 173 29.49 -17.95 -20.28
CA ILE A 173 29.75 -19.33 -20.74
C ILE A 173 30.31 -19.32 -22.17
N TRP A 174 29.77 -18.48 -23.06
CA TRP A 174 30.27 -18.38 -24.43
C TRP A 174 31.71 -17.87 -24.52
N PHE A 175 32.09 -16.93 -23.64
CA PHE A 175 33.46 -16.43 -23.54
C PHE A 175 34.45 -17.44 -22.92
N ILE A 176 33.98 -18.41 -22.12
CA ILE A 176 34.84 -19.46 -21.55
C ILE A 176 35.08 -20.59 -22.56
N VAL A 177 34.10 -20.88 -23.42
CA VAL A 177 34.18 -21.97 -24.40
C VAL A 177 34.94 -21.57 -25.68
N LYS A 178 35.36 -20.30 -25.82
CA LYS A 178 36.07 -19.78 -27.00
C LYS A 178 37.46 -19.25 -26.67
#